data_AF-B0N6D3-F1
#
_entry.id   AF-B0N6D3-F1
#
_cell.length_a   1.000
_cell.length_b   1.000
_cell.length_c   1.000
_cell.angle_alpha   90.00
_cell.angle_beta   90.00
_cell.angle_gamma   90.00
#
_symmetry.space_group_name_H-M   'P 1'
#
loop_
_entity.id
_entity.type
_entity.pdbx_description
1 polymer ?
#
loop_
_entity_poly.entity_id
_entity_poly.type
_entity_poly.pdbx_seq_one_letter_code
_entity_poly.pdbx_strand_id
1 'polypeptide(L)'
;MGLLEKIADIMQCTYISDLRGRLSLDHEQLQFLNELRAETYALSEWQEAVRYITGNLDSFNSAAEGKNILLDYYIKKEATEISIK
;
A
#
# COMPACT_ATOMS: atom_id res chain seq x y z
N MET A 1 -2.21 2.92 -16.29
CA MET A 1 -1.48 2.13 -15.29
C MET A 1 -2.41 1.96 -14.11
N GLY A 2 -2.68 0.73 -13.66
CA GLY A 2 -3.55 0.49 -12.51
C GLY A 2 -2.88 0.83 -11.19
N LEU A 3 -3.65 0.78 -10.10
CA LEU A 3 -3.14 1.13 -8.78
C LEU A 3 -2.00 0.21 -8.32
N LEU A 4 -2.15 -1.12 -8.51
CA LEU A 4 -1.13 -2.09 -8.11
C LEU A 4 0.20 -1.86 -8.84
N GLU A 5 0.15 -1.56 -10.14
CA GLU A 5 1.35 -1.20 -10.91
C GLU A 5 1.96 0.10 -10.40
N LYS A 6 1.14 1.10 -10.04
CA LYS A 6 1.65 2.36 -9.50
C LYS A 6 2.32 2.16 -8.15
N ILE A 7 1.77 1.33 -7.28
CA ILE A 7 2.38 1.00 -5.99
C ILE A 7 3.67 0.23 -6.20
N ALA A 8 3.71 -0.74 -7.12
CA ALA A 8 4.94 -1.46 -7.47
C ALA A 8 6.04 -0.51 -7.99
N ASP A 9 5.67 0.48 -8.81
CA ASP A 9 6.57 1.54 -9.29
C ASP A 9 7.11 2.41 -8.15
N ILE A 10 6.24 2.88 -7.24
CA ILE A 10 6.64 3.63 -6.04
C ILE A 10 7.64 2.82 -5.21
N MET A 11 7.35 1.54 -5.00
CA MET A 11 8.16 0.64 -4.17
C MET A 11 9.40 0.11 -4.90
N GLN A 12 9.60 0.48 -6.17
CA GLN A 12 10.68 0.02 -7.04
C GLN A 12 10.76 -1.52 -7.08
N CYS A 13 9.59 -2.17 -7.10
CA CYS A 13 9.49 -3.62 -7.25
C CYS A 13 9.79 -4.00 -8.70
N THR A 14 10.44 -5.14 -8.91
CA THR A 14 10.64 -5.67 -10.27
C THR A 14 9.35 -6.29 -10.80
N TYR A 15 8.55 -6.89 -9.91
CA TYR A 15 7.28 -7.52 -10.23
C TYR A 15 6.18 -7.13 -9.22
N ILE A 16 4.91 -7.13 -9.65
CA ILE A 16 3.75 -6.93 -8.75
C ILE A 16 3.71 -8.00 -7.63
N SER A 17 4.22 -9.21 -7.89
CA SER A 17 4.34 -10.27 -6.87
C SER A 17 5.18 -9.88 -5.67
N ASP A 18 6.14 -8.97 -5.85
CA ASP A 18 7.08 -8.55 -4.80
C ASP A 18 6.37 -7.72 -3.71
N LEU A 19 5.23 -7.09 -4.04
CA LEU A 19 4.43 -6.31 -3.10
C LEU A 19 3.97 -7.11 -1.87
N ARG A 20 3.66 -8.40 -2.04
CA ARG A 20 3.22 -9.27 -0.92
C ARG A 20 4.32 -9.58 0.10
N GLY A 21 5.57 -9.50 -0.33
CA GLY A 21 6.73 -9.79 0.51
C GLY A 21 7.36 -8.54 1.12
N ARG A 22 6.91 -7.34 0.74
CA ARG A 22 7.53 -6.10 1.14
C ARG A 22 6.89 -5.56 2.41
N LEU A 23 7.62 -5.68 3.51
CA LEU A 23 7.13 -5.42 4.86
C LEU A 23 7.32 -3.96 5.32
N SER A 24 8.21 -3.21 4.66
CA SER A 24 8.51 -1.83 5.00
C SER A 24 8.75 -0.97 3.75
N LEU A 25 8.47 0.32 3.91
CA LEU A 25 8.77 1.38 2.96
C LEU A 25 9.83 2.28 3.58
N ASP A 26 10.71 2.83 2.75
CA ASP A 26 11.50 3.98 3.18
C ASP A 26 10.64 5.26 3.22
N HIS A 27 11.17 6.32 3.83
CA HIS A 27 10.44 7.59 3.98
C HIS A 27 9.97 8.18 2.64
N GLU A 28 10.75 8.04 1.58
CA GLU A 28 10.44 8.59 0.26
C GLU A 28 9.28 7.81 -0.39
N GLN A 29 9.32 6.48 -0.33
CA GLN A 29 8.25 5.60 -0.80
C GLN A 29 6.94 5.84 -0.04
N LEU A 30 7.02 5.99 1.29
CA LEU A 30 5.85 6.28 2.12
C LEU A 30 5.27 7.66 1.78
N GLN A 31 6.12 8.65 1.55
CA GLN A 31 5.69 9.98 1.12
C GLN A 31 4.99 9.92 -0.24
N PHE A 32 5.55 9.24 -1.25
CA PHE A 32 4.92 9.12 -2.57
C PHE A 32 3.57 8.40 -2.51
N LEU A 33 3.45 7.35 -1.69
CA LEU A 33 2.16 6.68 -1.47
C LEU A 33 1.15 7.64 -0.81
N ASN A 34 1.60 8.46 0.15
CA ASN A 34 0.78 9.46 0.82
C ASN A 34 0.42 10.65 -0.09
N GLU A 35 1.20 10.96 -1.12
CA GLU A 35 0.88 12.02 -2.09
C GLU A 35 -0.10 11.54 -3.18
N LEU A 36 -0.28 10.23 -3.33
CA LEU A 36 -1.22 9.67 -4.30
C LEU A 36 -2.64 10.14 -4.00
N ARG A 37 -3.27 10.82 -4.97
CA ARG A 37 -4.66 11.26 -4.84
C ARG A 37 -5.59 10.07 -4.95
N ALA A 38 -6.40 9.84 -3.91
CA ALA A 38 -7.26 8.66 -3.82
C ALA A 38 -8.24 8.56 -4.99
N GLU A 39 -8.70 9.72 -5.48
CA GLU A 39 -9.68 9.84 -6.57
C GLU A 39 -9.11 9.49 -7.95
N THR A 40 -7.80 9.30 -8.07
CA THR A 40 -7.14 8.91 -9.33
C THR A 40 -7.48 7.48 -9.75
N TYR A 41 -7.85 6.64 -8.78
CA TYR A 41 -8.13 5.22 -8.97
C TYR A 41 -9.52 4.88 -8.46
N ALA A 42 -10.14 3.88 -9.07
CA ALA A 42 -11.47 3.44 -8.64
C ALA A 42 -11.42 2.79 -7.25
N LEU A 43 -12.54 2.83 -6.51
CA LEU A 43 -12.66 2.13 -5.23
C LEU A 43 -12.29 0.64 -5.34
N SER A 44 -12.68 -0.01 -6.44
CA SER A 44 -12.35 -1.42 -6.69
C SER A 44 -10.85 -1.69 -6.76
N GLU A 45 -10.07 -0.77 -7.33
CA GLU A 45 -8.61 -0.89 -7.41
C GLU A 45 -7.98 -0.78 -6.02
N TRP A 46 -8.47 0.15 -5.19
CA TRP A 46 -8.03 0.24 -3.80
C TRP A 46 -8.35 -1.03 -3.02
N GLN A 47 -9.56 -1.57 -3.18
CA GLN A 47 -9.98 -2.81 -2.51
C GLN A 47 -9.11 -3.99 -2.93
N GLU A 48 -8.80 -4.09 -4.23
CA GLU A 48 -7.88 -5.09 -4.76
C GLU A 48 -6.47 -4.91 -4.17
N ALA A 49 -5.92 -3.69 -4.17
CA ALA A 49 -4.58 -3.42 -3.66
C ALA A 49 -4.44 -3.75 -2.17
N VAL A 50 -5.42 -3.35 -1.34
CA VAL A 50 -5.45 -3.68 0.10
C VAL A 50 -5.46 -5.19 0.29
N ARG A 51 -6.36 -5.90 -0.40
CA ARG A 51 -6.47 -7.37 -0.30
C ARG A 51 -5.18 -8.05 -0.73
N TYR A 52 -4.62 -7.60 -1.84
CA TYR A 52 -3.44 -8.20 -2.43
C TYR A 52 -2.20 -8.02 -1.55
N ILE A 53 -1.96 -6.81 -1.04
CA ILE A 53 -0.76 -6.47 -0.28
C ILE A 53 -0.86 -6.97 1.16
N THR A 54 -1.98 -6.68 1.82
CA THR A 54 -2.11 -6.87 3.27
C THR A 54 -2.75 -8.20 3.65
N GLY A 55 -3.43 -8.87 2.70
CA GLY A 55 -4.31 -9.99 2.97
C GLY A 55 -5.63 -9.61 3.65
N ASN A 56 -5.86 -8.31 3.94
CA ASN A 56 -7.09 -7.85 4.56
C ASN A 56 -8.27 -7.96 3.58
N LEU A 57 -9.30 -8.73 3.94
CA LEU A 57 -10.50 -8.97 3.14
C LEU A 57 -11.65 -8.00 3.43
N ASP A 58 -11.51 -7.16 4.47
CA ASP A 58 -12.50 -6.20 4.90
C ASP A 58 -12.87 -5.25 3.75
N SER A 59 -14.16 -5.06 3.56
CA SER A 59 -14.69 -4.09 2.60
C SER A 59 -14.70 -2.69 3.21
N PHE A 60 -14.34 -1.70 2.41
CA PHE A 60 -14.42 -0.28 2.75
C PHE A 60 -15.14 0.49 1.63
N ASN A 61 -15.61 1.69 1.95
CA ASN A 61 -16.59 2.40 1.12
C ASN A 61 -16.01 3.60 0.36
N SER A 62 -14.72 3.90 0.57
CA SER A 62 -14.07 5.03 -0.12
C SER A 62 -12.62 4.73 -0.51
N ALA A 63 -12.18 5.33 -1.61
CA ALA A 63 -10.79 5.25 -2.05
C ALA A 63 -9.82 5.80 -0.98
N ALA A 64 -10.23 6.84 -0.25
CA ALA A 64 -9.45 7.42 0.83
C ALA A 64 -9.24 6.44 2.00
N GLU A 65 -10.28 5.66 2.37
CA GLU A 65 -10.13 4.57 3.36
C GLU A 65 -9.09 3.55 2.90
N GLY A 66 -9.16 3.11 1.64
CA GLY A 66 -8.19 2.15 1.09
C GLY A 66 -6.75 2.65 1.15
N LYS A 67 -6.52 3.92 0.83
CA LYS A 67 -5.21 4.57 0.96
C LYS A 67 -4.72 4.58 2.40
N ASN A 68 -5.58 4.98 3.34
CA ASN A 68 -5.22 5.05 4.75
C ASN A 68 -4.88 3.67 5.33
N ILE A 69 -5.60 2.62 4.92
CA ILE A 69 -5.31 1.24 5.32
C ILE A 69 -3.90 0.82 4.88
N LEU A 70 -3.51 1.14 3.64
CA LEU A 70 -2.16 0.82 3.15
C LEU A 70 -1.07 1.60 3.89
N LEU A 71 -1.28 2.90 4.13
CA LEU A 71 -0.32 3.71 4.92
C LEU A 71 -0.16 3.14 6.33
N ASP A 72 -1.27 2.84 7.01
CA ASP A 72 -1.26 2.24 8.35
C ASP A 72 -0.56 0.88 8.37
N TYR A 73 -0.77 0.05 7.34
CA TYR A 73 -0.12 -1.26 7.23
C TYR A 73 1.40 -1.12 7.23
N TYR A 74 1.95 -0.22 6.41
CA TYR A 74 3.40 -0.02 6.32
C TYR A 74 3.98 0.64 7.57
N ILE A 75 3.29 1.62 8.16
CA ILE A 75 3.73 2.29 9.40
C ILE A 75 3.76 1.33 10.59
N LYS A 76 2.72 0.52 10.78
CA LYS A 76 2.65 -0.45 11.89
C LYS A 76 3.72 -1.53 11.77
N LYS A 77 4.05 -1.94 10.54
CA LYS A 77 5.10 -2.94 10.29
C LYS A 77 6.50 -2.39 10.56
N GLU A 78 6.79 -1.15 10.19
CA GLU A 78 8.04 -0.46 10.55
C GLU A 78 8.24 -0.43 12.09
N ALA A 79 7.21 -0.05 12.85
CA ALA A 79 7.28 -0.02 14.32
C ALA A 79 7.52 -1.40 14.96
N THR A 80 7.03 -2.47 14.32
CA THR A 80 7.23 -3.84 14.79
C THR A 80 8.65 -4.34 14.52
N GLU A 81 9.28 -3.94 13.41
CA GLU A 81 10.66 -4.31 13.07
C GLU A 81 11.70 -3.59 13.94
N ILE A 82 11.45 -2.35 14.34
CA ILE A 82 12.35 -1.59 15.24
C ILE A 82 12.39 -2.23 16.65
N SER A 83 11.30 -2.84 17.11
CA SER A 83 11.24 -3.46 18.44
C SER A 83 11.94 -4.83 18.55
N ILE A 84 12.42 -5.39 17.44
CA ILE A 84 13.07 -6.72 17.39
C ILE A 84 14.60 -6.60 17.12
N LYS A 85 15.12 -5.37 17.00
CA LYS A 85 16.57 -5.09 16.91
C LYS A 85 17.09 -4.50 18.21
#